data_AF-A0A5C4RS17-F1
#
_entry.id   AF-A0A5C4RS17-F1
#
_cell.length_a   1.000
_cell.length_b   1.000
_cell.length_c   1.000
_cell.angle_alpha   90.00
_cell.angle_beta   90.00
_cell.angle_gamma   90.00
#
_symmetry.space_group_name_H-M   'P 1'
#
loop_
_entity.id
_entity.type
_entity.pdbx_description
1 polymer ?
#
loop_
_entity_poly.entity_id
_entity_poly.type
_entity_poly.pdbx_seq_one_letter_code
_entity_poly.pdbx_strand_id
1 'polypeptide(L)'
;MPHPVPLGWREWLALPELGIVAIRAKVDTGARSSALHVLDQECFVRDGVEMVRFLLDTGVPGAAPQPAEAAVLDRRHVTDSGGHRTERIFIRTRLRLAGIEWAAEVNLTQRRNMLFPMLLGRTALAGRFLVDPASSFLQGDPPESPPTP
;
A
#
# COMPACT_ATOMS: atom_id res chain seq x y z
N MET A 1 15.68 -13.01 -20.12
CA MET A 1 14.54 -12.43 -19.39
C MET A 1 15.12 -11.72 -18.18
N PRO A 2 14.73 -10.48 -17.84
CA PRO A 2 15.22 -9.87 -16.61
C PRO A 2 14.82 -10.75 -15.43
N HIS A 3 15.76 -10.98 -14.52
CA HIS A 3 15.50 -11.77 -13.31
C HIS A 3 14.55 -10.98 -12.40
N PRO A 4 13.57 -11.65 -11.73
CA PRO A 4 12.72 -10.98 -10.76
C PRO A 4 13.56 -10.34 -9.66
N VAL A 5 13.20 -9.13 -9.25
CA VAL A 5 13.94 -8.43 -8.19
C VAL A 5 13.62 -9.07 -6.83
N PRO A 6 14.64 -9.46 -6.02
CA PRO A 6 14.39 -10.06 -4.72
C PRO A 6 13.88 -9.03 -3.70
N LEU A 7 12.83 -9.37 -2.97
CA LEU A 7 12.28 -8.60 -1.86
C LEU A 7 12.33 -9.44 -0.58
N GLY A 8 12.56 -8.81 0.56
CA GLY A 8 12.28 -9.40 1.86
C GLY A 8 10.79 -9.55 2.12
N TRP A 9 10.43 -10.20 3.23
CA TRP A 9 9.02 -10.32 3.65
C TRP A 9 8.41 -8.98 4.12
N ARG A 10 9.25 -7.97 4.35
CA ARG A 10 8.87 -6.58 4.60
C ARG A 10 9.83 -5.65 3.87
N GLU A 11 9.28 -4.57 3.32
CA GLU A 11 9.99 -3.60 2.50
C GLU A 11 9.45 -2.18 2.75
N TRP A 12 10.23 -1.19 2.35
CA TRP A 12 9.76 0.19 2.19
C TRP A 12 9.36 0.43 0.74
N LEU A 13 8.21 1.07 0.53
CA LEU A 13 7.77 1.49 -0.80
C LEU A 13 7.21 2.91 -0.75
N ALA A 14 7.02 3.54 -1.91
CA ALA A 14 6.36 4.84 -2.03
C ALA A 14 5.00 4.70 -2.75
N LEU A 15 4.09 5.64 -2.45
CA LEU A 15 2.82 5.85 -3.16
C LEU A 15 2.80 7.31 -3.68
N PRO A 16 3.52 7.63 -4.78
CA PRO A 16 3.75 9.00 -5.20
C PRO A 16 2.49 9.81 -5.47
N GLU A 17 1.45 9.17 -6.03
CA GLU A 17 0.16 9.82 -6.31
C GLU A 17 -0.61 10.18 -5.03
N LEU A 18 -0.26 9.58 -3.89
CA LEU A 18 -0.82 9.88 -2.57
C LEU A 18 0.10 10.80 -1.74
N GLY A 19 1.21 11.28 -2.31
CA GLY A 19 2.20 12.07 -1.58
C GLY A 19 3.04 11.28 -0.57
N ILE A 20 2.93 9.95 -0.54
CA ILE A 20 3.62 9.11 0.45
C ILE A 20 4.98 8.69 -0.12
N VAL A 21 6.05 9.27 0.42
CA VAL A 21 7.43 9.00 -0.02
C VAL A 21 7.99 7.67 0.51
N ALA A 22 7.46 7.20 1.65
CA ALA A 22 7.85 5.95 2.28
C ALA A 22 6.70 5.42 3.14
N ILE A 23 6.37 4.15 2.95
CA ILE A 23 5.44 3.39 3.79
C ILE A 23 5.98 1.97 4.00
N ARG A 24 5.89 1.48 5.24
CA ARG A 24 6.32 0.12 5.58
C ARG A 24 5.28 -0.87 5.10
N ALA A 25 5.68 -1.80 4.25
CA ALA A 25 4.78 -2.82 3.71
C ALA A 25 5.21 -4.22 4.14
N LYS A 26 4.24 -5.08 4.44
CA LYS A 26 4.43 -6.53 4.45
C LYS A 26 4.26 -7.04 3.02
N VAL A 27 5.23 -7.79 2.53
CA VAL A 27 5.13 -8.51 1.25
C VAL A 27 4.34 -9.80 1.52
N ASP A 28 3.07 -9.83 1.13
CA ASP A 28 2.11 -10.85 1.53
C ASP A 28 1.69 -11.73 0.35
N THR A 29 2.43 -12.82 0.14
CA THR A 29 2.10 -13.82 -0.87
C THR A 29 0.81 -14.59 -0.55
N GLY A 30 0.27 -14.50 0.66
CA GLY A 30 -1.03 -15.06 1.05
C GLY A 30 -2.21 -14.20 0.61
N ALA A 31 -2.02 -12.89 0.44
CA ALA A 31 -3.06 -11.96 0.00
C ALA A 31 -3.17 -11.89 -1.54
N ARG A 32 -4.40 -11.91 -2.08
CA ARG A 32 -4.63 -11.69 -3.52
C ARG A 32 -4.40 -10.21 -3.89
N SER A 33 -5.09 -9.31 -3.19
CA SER A 33 -5.06 -7.87 -3.40
C SER A 33 -4.20 -7.18 -2.33
N SER A 34 -3.61 -6.04 -2.70
CA SER A 34 -2.93 -5.16 -1.75
C SER A 34 -3.94 -4.41 -0.89
N ALA A 35 -3.57 -4.09 0.34
CA ALA A 35 -4.41 -3.39 1.31
C ALA A 35 -3.63 -2.25 1.97
N LEU A 36 -4.29 -1.12 2.18
CA LEU A 36 -3.78 0.02 2.91
C LEU A 36 -4.61 0.21 4.18
N HIS A 37 -3.94 0.17 5.32
CA HIS A 37 -4.56 0.49 6.58
C HIS A 37 -4.70 2.00 6.71
N VAL A 38 -5.94 2.44 6.93
CA VAL A 38 -6.27 3.84 7.20
C VAL A 38 -6.81 3.98 8.62
N LEU A 39 -6.51 5.09 9.25
CA LEU A 39 -7.02 5.49 10.56
C LEU A 39 -8.46 5.98 10.42
N ASP A 40 -8.72 6.77 9.38
CA ASP A 40 -10.03 7.32 9.05
C ASP A 40 -10.22 7.41 7.53
N GLN A 41 -11.46 7.40 7.06
CA GLN A 41 -11.81 7.62 5.67
C GLN A 41 -13.20 8.21 5.50
N GLU A 42 -13.35 9.12 4.54
CA GLU A 42 -14.61 9.78 4.20
C GLU A 42 -14.75 9.88 2.67
N CYS A 43 -15.93 9.52 2.15
CA CYS A 43 -16.24 9.67 0.73
C CYS A 43 -16.83 11.06 0.47
N PHE A 44 -16.45 11.67 -0.65
CA PHE A 44 -16.98 12.95 -1.09
C PHE A 44 -17.02 13.00 -2.62
N VAL A 45 -17.66 14.03 -3.19
CA VAL A 45 -17.70 14.24 -4.64
C VAL A 45 -16.87 15.46 -5.00
N ARG A 46 -16.00 15.34 -5.99
CA ARG A 46 -15.24 16.44 -6.59
C ARG A 46 -15.40 16.38 -8.10
N ASP A 47 -15.90 17.47 -8.68
CA ASP A 47 -16.10 17.59 -10.13
C ASP A 47 -16.93 16.43 -10.74
N GLY A 48 -17.92 15.93 -9.99
CA GLY A 48 -18.77 14.81 -10.40
C GLY A 48 -18.14 13.42 -10.24
N VAL A 49 -16.91 13.33 -9.73
CA VAL A 49 -16.20 12.08 -9.46
C VAL A 49 -16.31 11.73 -7.97
N GLU A 50 -16.60 10.47 -7.67
CA GLU A 50 -16.55 9.98 -6.31
C GLU A 50 -15.10 9.82 -5.85
N MET A 51 -14.77 10.49 -4.76
CA MET A 51 -13.46 10.53 -4.14
C MET A 51 -13.53 9.94 -2.73
N VAL A 52 -12.39 9.48 -2.24
CA VAL A 52 -12.19 9.13 -0.85
C VAL A 52 -11.00 9.91 -0.30
N ARG A 53 -11.18 10.56 0.84
CA ARG A 53 -10.10 11.12 1.64
C ARG A 53 -9.84 10.20 2.82
N PHE A 54 -8.59 10.01 3.18
CA PHE A 54 -8.22 9.11 4.27
C PHE A 54 -6.95 9.57 4.96
N LEU A 55 -6.80 9.14 6.21
CA LEU A 55 -5.62 9.38 7.03
C LEU A 55 -4.89 8.06 7.27
N LEU A 56 -3.58 8.01 7.08
CA LEU A 56 -2.79 6.79 7.31
C LEU A 56 -1.53 7.06 8.12
N ASP A 57 -1.12 6.07 8.91
CA ASP A 57 0.22 5.99 9.50
C ASP A 57 1.13 5.29 8.47
N THR A 58 2.32 5.83 8.19
CA THR A 58 3.24 5.25 7.21
C THR A 58 4.15 4.17 7.79
N GLY A 59 4.11 3.94 9.10
CA GLY A 59 5.00 3.04 9.82
C GLY A 59 6.42 3.57 9.98
N VAL A 60 6.65 4.84 9.62
CA VAL A 60 7.90 5.56 9.87
C VAL A 60 7.94 5.99 11.33
N PRO A 61 8.93 5.56 12.14
CA PRO A 61 9.00 5.92 13.55
C PRO A 61 8.98 7.43 13.77
N GLY A 62 8.07 7.90 14.63
CA GLY A 62 7.95 9.32 14.97
C GLY A 62 7.29 10.21 13.89
N ALA A 63 6.90 9.65 12.74
CA ALA A 63 6.17 10.40 11.73
C ALA A 63 4.71 10.62 12.15
N ALA A 64 4.17 11.79 11.84
CA ALA A 64 2.74 12.06 11.98
C ALA A 64 1.95 11.31 10.88
N PRO A 65 0.69 10.94 11.16
CA PRO A 65 -0.21 10.43 10.12
C PRO A 65 -0.35 11.40 8.95
N GLN A 66 -0.40 10.87 7.74
CA GLN A 66 -0.45 11.65 6.49
C GLN A 66 -1.85 11.56 5.86
N PRO A 67 -2.45 12.69 5.47
CA PRO A 67 -3.69 12.68 4.71
C PRO A 67 -3.41 12.35 3.24
N ALA A 68 -4.32 11.62 2.61
CA ALA A 68 -4.28 11.36 1.17
C ALA A 68 -5.72 11.32 0.61
N GLU A 69 -5.82 11.56 -0.70
CA GLU A 69 -7.07 11.53 -1.44
C GLU A 69 -6.88 10.74 -2.73
N ALA A 70 -7.91 9.98 -3.13
CA ALA A 70 -7.91 9.26 -4.39
C ALA A 70 -9.33 9.11 -4.93
N ALA A 71 -9.47 8.95 -6.24
CA ALA A 71 -10.73 8.55 -6.84
C ALA A 71 -11.10 7.13 -6.40
N VAL A 72 -12.38 6.92 -6.09
CA VAL A 72 -12.91 5.58 -5.83
C VAL A 72 -12.94 4.83 -7.15
N LEU A 73 -12.22 3.71 -7.22
CA LEU A 73 -12.25 2.83 -8.38
C LEU A 73 -13.54 2.03 -8.39
N ASP A 74 -13.80 1.32 -7.29
CA ASP A 74 -15.03 0.59 -7.03
C ASP A 74 -15.10 0.16 -5.54
N ARG A 75 -16.15 -0.60 -5.21
CA ARG A 75 -16.32 -1.26 -3.92
C ARG A 75 -16.45 -2.76 -4.12
N ARG A 76 -15.69 -3.54 -3.37
CA ARG A 76 -15.71 -5.01 -3.47
C ARG A 76 -15.69 -5.62 -2.08
N HIS A 77 -16.30 -6.79 -1.98
CA HIS A 77 -16.20 -7.59 -0.76
C HIS A 77 -14.85 -8.31 -0.72
N VAL A 78 -14.13 -8.13 0.38
CA VAL A 78 -12.87 -8.82 0.68
C VAL A 78 -13.09 -9.77 1.84
N THR A 79 -12.68 -11.02 1.66
CA THR A 79 -12.67 -12.04 2.73
C THR A 79 -11.29 -12.09 3.34
N ASP A 80 -11.23 -12.06 4.66
CA ASP A 80 -9.97 -12.16 5.39
C ASP A 80 -9.62 -13.57 5.81
N SER A 81 -8.44 -13.73 6.42
CA SER A 81 -7.94 -15.03 6.88
C SER A 81 -8.82 -15.67 7.96
N GLY A 82 -9.67 -14.89 8.65
CA GLY A 82 -10.65 -15.39 9.61
C GLY A 82 -12.01 -15.73 8.97
N GLY A 83 -12.15 -15.59 7.65
CA GLY A 83 -13.40 -15.85 6.93
C GLY A 83 -14.39 -14.68 6.97
N HIS A 84 -14.06 -13.56 7.63
CA HIS A 84 -14.95 -12.41 7.67
C HIS A 84 -14.94 -11.69 6.33
N ARG A 85 -16.13 -11.47 5.79
CA ARG A 85 -16.34 -10.78 4.52
C ARG A 85 -16.80 -9.36 4.80
N THR A 86 -16.08 -8.38 4.27
CA THR A 86 -16.39 -6.96 4.44
C THR A 86 -16.25 -6.21 3.13
N GLU A 87 -17.13 -5.25 2.89
CA GLU A 87 -16.98 -4.35 1.76
C GLU A 87 -15.81 -3.39 1.99
N ARG A 88 -15.05 -3.12 0.93
CA ARG A 88 -13.87 -2.26 0.93
C ARG A 88 -13.90 -1.35 -0.28
N ILE A 89 -13.50 -0.10 -0.09
CA ILE A 89 -13.22 0.84 -1.17
C ILE A 89 -11.89 0.44 -1.80
N PHE A 90 -11.88 0.33 -3.12
CA PHE A 90 -10.65 0.17 -3.89
C PHE A 90 -10.29 1.51 -4.52
N ILE A 91 -9.00 1.81 -4.50
CA ILE A 91 -8.39 2.92 -5.24
C ILE A 91 -7.35 2.34 -6.18
N ARG A 92 -7.03 3.09 -7.24
CA ARG A 92 -5.87 2.82 -8.09
C ARG A 92 -4.80 3.84 -7.77
N THR A 93 -3.59 3.38 -7.52
CA THR A 93 -2.44 4.27 -7.27
C THR A 93 -1.15 3.69 -7.83
N ARG A 94 -0.17 4.56 -8.11
CA ARG A 94 1.21 4.17 -8.43
C ARG A 94 1.96 3.72 -7.18
N LEU A 95 2.51 2.52 -7.25
CA LEU A 95 3.50 1.98 -6.32
C LEU A 95 4.89 2.22 -6.89
N ARG A 96 5.84 2.56 -6.02
CA ARG A 96 7.28 2.55 -6.36
C ARG A 96 8.06 1.75 -5.32
N LEU A 97 8.76 0.72 -5.78
CA LEU A 97 9.56 -0.20 -4.96
C LEU A 97 10.72 -0.74 -5.80
N ALA A 98 11.91 -0.83 -5.22
CA ALA A 98 13.09 -1.37 -5.90
C ALA A 98 13.43 -0.70 -7.25
N GLY A 99 13.20 0.62 -7.35
CA GLY A 99 13.37 1.36 -8.60
C GLY A 99 12.33 1.09 -9.69
N ILE A 100 11.31 0.25 -9.42
CA ILE A 100 10.22 -0.06 -10.34
C ILE A 100 8.98 0.72 -9.92
N GLU A 101 8.31 1.36 -10.87
CA GLU A 101 7.05 2.06 -10.65
C GLU A 101 5.93 1.43 -11.49
N TRP A 102 4.78 1.13 -10.87
CA TRP A 102 3.63 0.56 -11.57
C TRP A 102 2.31 0.89 -10.89
N ALA A 103 1.22 0.94 -11.66
CA ALA A 103 -0.12 1.09 -11.10
C ALA A 103 -0.61 -0.21 -10.47
N ALA A 104 -1.25 -0.12 -9.30
CA ALA A 104 -1.95 -1.23 -8.67
C ALA A 104 -3.25 -0.78 -8.02
N GLU A 105 -4.12 -1.76 -7.80
CA GLU A 105 -5.34 -1.58 -7.02
C GLU A 105 -5.06 -1.89 -5.56
N VAL A 106 -5.53 -1.01 -4.68
CA VAL A 106 -5.33 -1.10 -3.23
C VAL A 106 -6.67 -0.90 -2.55
N ASN A 107 -7.01 -1.79 -1.62
CA ASN A 107 -8.22 -1.64 -0.83
C ASN A 107 -7.92 -0.89 0.47
N LEU A 108 -8.81 0.02 0.86
CA LEU A 108 -8.71 0.76 2.12
C LEU A 108 -9.38 -0.05 3.24
N THR A 109 -8.66 -0.26 4.34
CA THR A 109 -9.16 -1.05 5.48
C THR A 109 -8.90 -0.36 6.81
N GLN A 110 -9.89 -0.39 7.71
CA GLN A 110 -9.77 0.08 9.08
C GLN A 110 -9.73 -1.13 10.01
N ARG A 111 -8.53 -1.66 10.28
CA ARG A 111 -8.34 -2.77 11.22
C ARG A 111 -7.58 -2.31 12.43
N ARG A 112 -8.09 -2.65 13.61
CA ARG A 112 -7.34 -2.49 14.85
C ARG A 112 -6.16 -3.47 14.84
N ASN A 113 -5.01 -3.03 15.35
CA ASN A 113 -3.80 -3.84 15.59
C ASN A 113 -3.06 -4.38 14.35
N MET A 114 -3.16 -3.72 13.18
CA MET A 114 -2.28 -4.07 12.06
C MET A 114 -0.84 -3.56 12.30
N LEU A 115 0.13 -4.47 12.33
CA LEU A 115 1.55 -4.15 12.50
C LEU A 115 2.19 -3.46 11.29
N PHE A 116 1.61 -3.63 10.10
CA PHE A 116 2.07 -3.04 8.87
C PHE A 116 0.96 -2.18 8.29
N PRO A 117 1.22 -0.89 8.00
CA PRO A 117 0.21 -0.03 7.41
C PRO A 117 -0.14 -0.43 5.98
N MET A 118 0.71 -1.21 5.31
CA MET A 118 0.42 -1.74 3.98
C MET A 118 0.70 -3.25 3.87
N LEU A 119 -0.18 -3.94 3.15
CA LEU A 119 0.05 -5.29 2.64
C LEU A 119 0.18 -5.23 1.12
N LEU A 120 1.27 -5.78 0.59
CA LEU A 120 1.50 -5.91 -0.85
C LEU A 120 1.12 -7.32 -1.30
N GLY A 121 -0.01 -7.46 -2.00
CA GLY A 121 -0.56 -8.75 -2.39
C GLY A 121 0.00 -9.30 -3.71
N ARG A 122 -0.29 -10.57 -4.00
CA ARG A 122 0.20 -11.29 -5.20
C ARG A 122 -0.05 -10.56 -6.51
N THR A 123 -1.19 -9.90 -6.68
CA THR A 123 -1.52 -9.19 -7.93
C THR A 123 -0.57 -8.02 -8.21
N ALA A 124 -0.09 -7.33 -7.17
CA ALA A 124 0.92 -6.28 -7.32
C ALA A 124 2.34 -6.85 -7.48
N LEU A 125 2.61 -8.04 -6.92
CA LEU A 125 3.94 -8.68 -6.95
C LEU A 125 4.22 -9.46 -8.24
N ALA A 126 3.19 -10.06 -8.83
CA ALA A 126 3.32 -11.05 -9.90
C ALA A 126 4.11 -10.52 -11.11
N GLY A 127 5.02 -11.35 -11.60
CA GLY A 127 5.86 -11.05 -12.78
C GLY A 127 6.96 -10.02 -12.55
N ARG A 128 7.13 -9.49 -11.33
CA ARG A 128 8.10 -8.43 -11.01
C ARG A 128 9.13 -8.84 -9.97
N PHE A 129 8.69 -9.61 -8.96
CA PHE A 129 9.48 -9.85 -7.75
C PHE A 129 9.56 -11.32 -7.35
N LEU A 130 10.64 -11.66 -6.64
CA LEU A 130 10.80 -12.90 -5.88
C LEU A 130 10.83 -12.54 -4.39
N VAL A 131 10.13 -13.28 -3.55
CA VAL A 131 10.06 -13.00 -2.10
C VAL A 131 10.98 -13.95 -1.34
N ASP A 132 11.97 -13.40 -0.64
CA ASP A 132 12.80 -14.10 0.32
C ASP A 132 12.22 -13.91 1.75
N PRO A 133 11.58 -14.94 2.33
CA PRO A 133 10.98 -14.83 3.65
C PRO A 133 12.00 -14.73 4.79
N ALA A 134 13.28 -15.05 4.56
CA ALA A 134 14.33 -14.96 5.57
C ALA A 134 14.92 -13.54 5.69
N SER A 135 14.63 -12.67 4.72
CA SER A 135 15.21 -11.33 4.62
C SER A 135 14.19 -10.22 4.86
N SER A 136 14.67 -9.04 5.24
CA SER A 136 13.87 -7.81 5.40
C SER A 136 14.62 -6.65 4.79
N PHE A 137 13.89 -5.72 4.16
CA PHE A 137 14.46 -4.46 3.65
C PHE A 137 15.63 -4.68 2.67
N LEU A 138 15.49 -5.65 1.76
CA LEU A 138 16.51 -5.92 0.75
C LEU A 138 16.71 -4.73 -0.21
N GLN A 139 15.72 -3.84 -0.27
CA GLN A 139 15.75 -2.64 -1.10
C GLN A 139 16.19 -1.38 -0.35
N GLY A 140 16.72 -1.55 0.87
CA GLY A 140 17.28 -0.48 1.68
C GLY A 140 16.27 0.19 2.62
N ASP A 141 16.76 1.25 3.25
CA ASP A 141 16.02 2.09 4.19
C ASP A 141 15.04 3.02 3.45
N PRO A 142 14.02 3.58 4.15
CA PRO A 142 13.14 4.56 3.50
C PRO A 142 14.00 5.73 3.03
N PRO A 143 13.67 6.37 1.88
CA PRO A 143 14.38 7.57 1.47
C PRO A 143 14.42 8.57 2.63
N GLU A 144 15.61 9.10 2.95
CA GLU A 144 15.70 10.32 3.74
C GLU A 144 14.80 11.36 3.07
N SER A 145 14.13 12.19 3.89
CA SER A 145 13.13 13.18 3.49
C SER A 145 13.33 13.73 2.08
N PRO A 146 12.26 13.95 1.29
CA PRO A 146 12.40 14.41 -0.09
C PRO A 146 13.35 15.62 -0.12
N PRO A 147 14.23 15.73 -1.13
CA PRO A 147 15.06 16.92 -1.28
C PRO A 147 14.11 18.12 -1.24
N THR A 148 14.37 19.04 -0.31
CA THR A 148 13.70 20.34 -0.30
C THR A 148 13.84 20.94 -1.70
N PRO A 149 12.76 21.44 -2.31
CA PRO A 149 12.84 22.07 -3.63
C PRO A 149 13.85 23.23 -3.65
#